data_AF-A0A2D8ACZ0-F1
#
_entry.id   AF-A0A2D8ACZ0-F1
#
_cell.length_a   1.000
_cell.length_b   1.000
_cell.length_c   1.000
_cell.angle_alpha   90.00
_cell.angle_beta   90.00
_cell.angle_gamma   90.00
#
_symmetry.space_group_name_H-M   'P 1'
#
loop_
_entity.id
_entity.type
_entity.pdbx_description
1 polymer ?
#
loop_
_entity_poly.entity_id
_entity_poly.type
_entity_poly.pdbx_seq_one_letter_code
_entity_poly.pdbx_strand_id
1 'polypeptide(L)'
;RSPFIVERANVPFKQQEQVFYYIADRLPRLVGGALDGRGNGQYLAEQAGFKYGSGRMQAIMLSQQWYLENMPKFKAAFEDAKIEIPQDADILSDLRALQVIKGVPKLPEGKTDSKKQRHGDAAIALALAYYASLMEIEEFDYTAVRKQQSPRDDRYSRPVKVTGGFRRGSF
;
A
#
# COMPACT_ATOMS: atom_id res chain seq x y z
N ARG A 1 -11.20 2.40 10.90
CA ARG A 1 -11.54 1.03 11.37
C ARG A 1 -10.59 0.01 10.74
N SER A 2 -9.97 -0.86 11.54
CA SER A 2 -9.22 -2.02 11.05
C SER A 2 -10.18 -3.21 10.86
N PRO A 3 -10.51 -3.65 9.63
CA PRO A 3 -11.50 -4.69 9.41
C PRO A 3 -11.00 -6.08 9.82
N PHE A 4 -9.69 -6.32 9.74
CA PHE A 4 -9.04 -7.56 10.15
C PHE A 4 -7.56 -7.31 10.42
N ILE A 5 -6.95 -8.21 11.20
CA ILE A 5 -5.50 -8.27 11.43
C ILE A 5 -5.08 -9.74 11.25
N VAL A 6 -3.96 -9.97 10.59
CA VAL A 6 -3.40 -11.32 10.38
C VAL A 6 -2.01 -11.38 10.99
N GLU A 7 -1.91 -12.09 12.10
CA GLU A 7 -0.63 -12.40 12.77
C GLU A 7 -0.16 -13.80 12.38
N ARG A 8 1.15 -13.94 12.20
CA ARG A 8 1.79 -15.19 11.77
C ARG A 8 3.08 -15.37 12.56
N ALA A 9 3.20 -16.47 13.28
CA ALA A 9 4.41 -16.84 14.01
C ALA A 9 5.12 -17.99 13.30
N ASN A 10 6.45 -17.91 13.18
CA ASN A 10 7.30 -18.96 12.62
C ASN A 10 6.90 -19.42 11.19
N VAL A 11 6.49 -18.48 10.34
CA VAL A 11 6.13 -18.74 8.94
C VAL A 11 7.30 -18.38 8.03
N PRO A 12 7.77 -19.26 7.12
CA PRO A 12 8.86 -18.93 6.21
C PRO A 12 8.46 -17.82 5.21
N PHE A 13 9.44 -17.06 4.73
CA PHE A 13 9.21 -15.83 3.95
C PHE A 13 8.32 -16.04 2.71
N LYS A 14 8.48 -17.17 2.01
CA LYS A 14 7.65 -17.48 0.84
C LYS A 14 6.18 -17.68 1.18
N GLN A 15 5.88 -18.31 2.30
CA GLN A 15 4.51 -18.43 2.80
C GLN A 15 3.98 -17.09 3.31
N GLN A 16 4.87 -16.22 3.83
CA GLN A 16 4.47 -14.87 4.20
C GLN A 16 4.00 -14.06 2.99
N GLU A 17 4.76 -14.13 1.89
CA GLU A 17 4.46 -13.54 0.60
C GLU A 17 3.14 -14.07 0.03
N GLN A 18 2.95 -15.39 0.01
CA GLN A 18 1.72 -16.02 -0.47
C GLN A 18 0.47 -15.52 0.26
N VAL A 19 0.51 -15.49 1.59
CA VAL A 19 -0.64 -15.02 2.39
C VAL A 19 -0.86 -13.53 2.19
N PHE A 20 0.21 -12.72 2.11
CA PHE A 20 0.10 -11.29 1.83
C PHE A 20 -0.59 -11.04 0.48
N TYR A 21 -0.17 -11.73 -0.58
CA TYR A 21 -0.78 -11.62 -1.89
C TYR A 21 -2.21 -12.15 -1.94
N TYR A 22 -2.48 -13.27 -1.27
CA TYR A 22 -3.83 -13.80 -1.16
C TYR A 22 -4.82 -12.76 -0.62
N ILE A 23 -4.40 -12.02 0.41
CA ILE A 23 -5.20 -10.96 1.03
C ILE A 23 -5.29 -9.75 0.10
N ALA A 24 -4.14 -9.21 -0.34
CA ALA A 24 -4.08 -8.00 -1.14
C ALA A 24 -4.88 -8.11 -2.46
N ASP A 25 -4.79 -9.25 -3.15
CA ASP A 25 -5.53 -9.51 -4.40
C ASP A 25 -7.06 -9.56 -4.19
N ARG A 26 -7.52 -9.78 -2.95
CA ARG A 26 -8.95 -9.91 -2.60
C ARG A 26 -9.52 -8.68 -1.91
N LEU A 27 -8.70 -7.64 -1.71
CA LEU A 27 -9.18 -6.37 -1.17
C LEU A 27 -9.82 -5.56 -2.30
N PRO A 28 -11.16 -5.38 -2.31
CA PRO A 28 -11.87 -4.79 -3.46
C PRO A 28 -11.52 -3.32 -3.72
N ARG A 29 -10.86 -2.66 -2.75
CA ARG A 29 -10.47 -1.24 -2.81
C ARG A 29 -9.10 -1.04 -2.17
N LEU A 30 -8.13 -1.87 -2.55
CA LEU A 30 -6.76 -1.70 -2.09
C LEU A 30 -6.16 -0.42 -2.68
N VAL A 31 -6.39 0.75 -2.10
CA VAL A 31 -5.87 2.01 -2.67
C VAL A 31 -4.34 2.01 -2.61
N GLY A 32 -3.75 1.50 -1.53
CA GLY A 32 -2.31 1.25 -1.40
C GLY A 32 -1.96 0.59 -0.08
N GLY A 33 -0.66 0.49 0.19
CA GLY A 33 -0.13 -0.13 1.40
C GLY A 33 1.28 0.34 1.75
N ALA A 34 1.58 0.28 3.04
CA ALA A 34 2.88 0.59 3.59
C ALA A 34 3.43 -0.67 4.29
N LEU A 35 4.62 -1.10 3.88
CA LEU A 35 5.30 -2.27 4.43
C LEU A 35 6.55 -1.83 5.19
N ASP A 36 6.91 -2.54 6.26
CA ASP A 36 8.17 -2.30 6.94
C ASP A 36 9.33 -2.69 6.01
N GLY A 37 10.11 -1.69 5.60
CA GLY A 37 11.26 -1.84 4.72
C GLY A 37 12.53 -2.32 5.42
N ARG A 38 12.47 -2.63 6.72
CA ARG A 38 13.64 -3.08 7.49
C ARG A 38 13.73 -4.59 7.63
N GLY A 39 14.97 -5.06 7.75
CA GLY A 39 15.29 -6.46 8.05
C GLY A 39 14.58 -7.42 7.09
N ASN A 40 13.85 -8.38 7.65
CA ASN A 40 13.14 -9.40 6.88
C ASN A 40 11.93 -8.86 6.09
N GLY A 41 11.39 -7.69 6.46
CA GLY A 41 10.26 -7.06 5.78
C GLY A 41 10.64 -6.44 4.42
N GLN A 42 11.92 -6.11 4.24
CA GLN A 42 12.42 -5.46 3.03
C GLN A 42 12.13 -6.29 1.76
N TYR A 43 12.36 -7.59 1.82
CA TYR A 43 12.07 -8.49 0.70
C TYR A 43 10.59 -8.45 0.32
N LEU A 44 9.69 -8.56 1.30
CA LEU A 44 8.26 -8.54 1.03
C LEU A 44 7.82 -7.18 0.45
N ALA A 45 8.38 -6.09 0.95
CA ALA A 45 8.10 -4.74 0.46
C ALA A 45 8.54 -4.55 -1.00
N GLU A 46 9.73 -5.04 -1.35
CA GLU A 46 10.25 -5.01 -2.72
C GLU A 46 9.36 -5.83 -3.67
N GLN A 47 9.03 -7.07 -3.29
CA GLN A 47 8.16 -7.92 -4.11
C GLN A 47 6.74 -7.33 -4.25
N ALA A 48 6.22 -6.69 -3.21
CA ALA A 48 4.94 -5.98 -3.28
C ALA A 48 4.99 -4.79 -4.25
N GLY A 49 6.08 -4.03 -4.25
CA GLY A 49 6.32 -2.95 -5.21
C GLY A 49 6.39 -3.45 -6.65
N PHE A 50 7.06 -4.58 -6.90
CA PHE A 50 7.08 -5.19 -8.24
C PHE A 50 5.70 -5.65 -8.72
N LYS A 51 4.88 -6.21 -7.83
CA LYS A 51 3.57 -6.75 -8.20
C LYS A 51 2.48 -5.67 -8.37
N TYR A 52 2.42 -4.71 -7.46
CA TYR A 52 1.32 -3.72 -7.39
C TYR A 52 1.72 -2.31 -7.83
N GLY A 53 3.00 -2.08 -8.12
CA GLY A 53 3.57 -0.77 -8.42
C GLY A 53 4.05 -0.05 -7.16
N SER A 54 5.22 0.59 -7.26
CA SER A 54 5.85 1.34 -6.15
C SER A 54 5.05 2.57 -5.72
N GLY A 55 4.20 3.13 -6.59
CA GLY A 55 3.26 4.20 -6.21
C GLY A 55 2.14 3.73 -5.28
N ARG A 56 1.77 2.44 -5.36
CA ARG A 56 0.68 1.82 -4.60
C ARG A 56 1.18 1.14 -3.33
N MET A 57 2.34 0.50 -3.38
CA MET A 57 2.97 -0.20 -2.26
C MET A 57 4.31 0.43 -1.93
N GLN A 58 4.39 1.05 -0.75
CA GLN A 58 5.61 1.73 -0.30
C GLN A 58 6.35 0.92 0.76
N ALA A 59 7.66 0.78 0.56
CA ALA A 59 8.59 0.27 1.56
C ALA A 59 8.98 1.42 2.51
N ILE A 60 8.60 1.32 3.78
CA ILE A 60 8.80 2.37 4.77
C ILE A 60 10.00 2.03 5.65
N MET A 61 10.99 2.91 5.64
CA MET A 61 12.09 2.85 6.59
C MET A 61 11.65 3.53 7.89
N LEU A 62 11.47 2.75 8.97
CA LEU A 62 11.00 3.22 10.28
C LEU A 62 12.03 4.09 11.05
N SER A 63 12.64 5.08 10.40
CA SER A 63 13.66 5.97 10.97
C SER A 63 13.12 6.78 12.15
N GLN A 64 14.00 7.34 12.98
CA GLN A 64 13.57 8.23 14.06
C GLN A 64 12.74 9.41 13.51
N GLN A 65 13.10 9.92 12.33
CA GLN A 65 12.34 10.94 11.63
C GLN A 65 10.93 10.47 11.25
N TRP A 66 10.80 9.24 10.71
CA TRP A 66 9.48 8.68 10.41
C TRP A 66 8.61 8.57 11.66
N TYR A 67 9.19 8.12 12.78
CA TYR A 67 8.50 8.07 14.07
C TYR A 67 8.03 9.46 14.53
N LEU A 68 8.88 10.49 14.42
CA LEU A 68 8.56 11.88 14.76
C LEU A 68 7.38 12.43 13.96
N GLU A 69 7.33 12.13 12.67
CA GLU A 69 6.33 12.69 11.75
C GLU A 69 4.98 11.98 11.84
N ASN A 70 4.99 10.65 12.07
CA ASN A 70 3.79 9.82 11.91
C ASN A 70 3.17 9.35 13.22
N MET A 71 3.97 9.06 14.25
CA MET A 71 3.42 8.54 15.51
C MET A 71 2.55 9.54 16.29
N PRO A 72 2.85 10.86 16.32
CA PRO A 72 1.93 11.82 16.93
C PRO A 72 0.55 11.81 16.25
N LYS A 73 0.50 11.70 14.92
CA LYS A 73 -0.75 11.62 14.14
C LYS A 73 -1.51 10.32 14.46
N PHE A 74 -0.80 9.20 14.52
CA PHE A 74 -1.37 7.90 14.88
C PHE A 74 -1.93 7.92 16.30
N LYS A 75 -1.17 8.44 17.26
CA LYS A 75 -1.60 8.57 18.67
C LYS A 75 -2.86 9.43 18.78
N ALA A 76 -2.87 10.60 18.15
CA ALA A 76 -4.04 11.48 18.15
C ALA A 76 -5.27 10.78 17.54
N ALA A 77 -5.11 10.06 16.43
CA ALA A 77 -6.20 9.31 15.81
C ALA A 77 -6.74 8.17 16.70
N PHE A 78 -5.86 7.57 17.52
CA PHE A 78 -6.26 6.57 18.50
C PHE A 78 -7.02 7.19 19.68
N GLU A 79 -6.55 8.32 20.20
CA GLU A 79 -7.20 9.09 21.28
C GLU A 79 -8.55 9.67 20.83
N ASP A 80 -8.67 10.10 19.57
CA ASP A 80 -9.89 10.60 18.94
C ASP A 80 -10.90 9.50 18.55
N ALA A 81 -10.62 8.23 18.86
CA ALA A 81 -11.42 7.07 18.46
C ALA A 81 -11.65 6.93 16.94
N LYS A 82 -10.72 7.43 16.11
CA LYS A 82 -10.74 7.25 14.64
C LYS A 82 -10.23 5.87 14.21
N ILE A 83 -9.46 5.23 15.07
CA ILE A 83 -8.90 3.89 14.86
C ILE A 83 -9.64 2.90 15.76
N GLU A 84 -10.27 1.91 15.14
CA GLU A 84 -10.86 0.76 15.82
C GLU A 84 -9.98 -0.46 15.57
N ILE A 85 -9.71 -1.23 16.63
CA ILE A 85 -8.92 -2.46 16.59
C ILE A 85 -9.77 -3.65 17.06
N PRO A 86 -9.46 -4.88 16.62
CA PRO A 86 -10.05 -6.09 17.18
C PRO A 86 -9.85 -6.18 18.71
N GLN A 87 -10.84 -6.74 19.41
CA GLN A 87 -10.74 -6.99 20.85
C GLN A 87 -9.87 -8.22 21.11
N ASP A 88 -8.56 -8.01 21.08
CA ASP A 88 -7.56 -9.05 21.23
C ASP A 88 -6.50 -8.60 22.27
N ALA A 89 -6.22 -9.47 23.24
CA ALA A 89 -5.35 -9.15 24.37
C ALA A 89 -3.89 -8.95 23.96
N ASP A 90 -3.48 -9.65 22.91
CA ASP A 90 -2.14 -9.65 22.37
C ASP A 90 -1.90 -8.33 21.62
N ILE A 91 -2.81 -7.94 20.72
CA ILE A 91 -2.76 -6.64 20.05
C ILE A 91 -2.76 -5.48 21.07
N LEU A 92 -3.57 -5.59 22.12
CA LEU A 92 -3.60 -4.60 23.21
C LEU A 92 -2.27 -4.51 23.96
N SER A 93 -1.63 -5.67 24.22
CA SER A 93 -0.32 -5.72 24.86
C SER A 93 0.75 -5.03 24.02
N ASP A 94 0.76 -5.26 22.70
CA ASP A 94 1.73 -4.64 21.79
C ASP A 94 1.56 -3.11 21.71
N LEU A 95 0.32 -2.62 21.70
CA LEU A 95 0.06 -1.18 21.74
C LEU A 95 0.50 -0.55 23.06
N ARG A 96 0.31 -1.24 24.19
CA ARG A 96 0.79 -0.80 25.51
C ARG A 96 2.31 -0.83 25.64
N ALA A 97 2.99 -1.59 24.79
CA ALA A 97 4.43 -1.67 24.73
C ALA A 97 5.09 -0.42 24.11
N LEU A 98 4.33 0.46 23.45
CA LEU A 98 4.82 1.74 22.93
C LEU A 98 5.25 2.67 24.07
N GLN A 99 6.45 3.24 23.95
CA GLN A 99 7.02 4.15 24.95
C GLN A 99 7.42 5.48 24.32
N VAL A 100 7.30 6.56 25.10
CA VAL A 100 7.81 7.87 24.67
C VAL A 100 9.30 7.93 24.92
N ILE A 101 10.11 7.87 23.86
CA ILE A 101 11.57 7.94 23.95
C ILE A 101 12.03 9.18 23.22
N LYS A 102 12.71 10.08 23.92
CA LYS A 102 13.12 11.40 23.40
C LYS A 102 11.94 12.22 22.85
N GLY A 103 10.78 12.15 23.51
CA GLY A 103 9.56 12.88 23.14
C GLY A 103 8.74 12.24 22.01
N VAL A 104 9.16 11.08 21.50
CA VAL A 104 8.50 10.41 20.36
C VAL A 104 7.93 9.08 20.82
N PRO A 105 6.63 8.80 20.60
CA PRO A 105 6.09 7.47 20.81
C PRO A 105 6.78 6.52 19.84
N LYS A 106 7.53 5.54 20.35
CA LYS A 106 8.18 4.52 19.55
C LYS A 106 8.19 3.20 20.30
N LEU A 107 8.34 2.11 19.57
CA LEU A 107 8.63 0.86 20.22
C LEU A 107 10.09 0.90 20.73
N PRO A 108 10.36 0.59 22.01
CA PRO A 108 11.73 0.49 22.51
C PRO A 108 12.51 -0.56 21.71
N GLU A 109 13.80 -0.30 21.46
CA GLU A 109 14.68 -1.27 20.80
C GLU A 109 14.96 -2.41 21.77
N GLY A 110 14.29 -3.55 21.54
CA GLY A 110 14.39 -4.72 22.40
C GLY A 110 13.06 -5.45 22.55
N LYS A 111 13.12 -6.65 23.12
CA LYS A 111 11.95 -7.49 23.35
C LYS A 111 11.12 -6.91 24.50
N THR A 112 9.85 -6.62 24.27
CA THR A 112 9.02 -5.81 25.17
C THR A 112 8.36 -6.60 26.32
N ASP A 113 8.63 -7.90 26.39
CA ASP A 113 8.13 -8.80 27.44
C ASP A 113 9.30 -9.41 28.24
N SER A 114 9.09 -9.58 29.55
CA SER A 114 9.96 -10.32 30.47
C SER A 114 10.26 -11.74 29.97
N LYS A 115 9.36 -12.33 29.15
CA LYS A 115 9.53 -13.63 28.49
C LYS A 115 10.16 -13.57 27.09
N LYS A 116 10.58 -12.40 26.59
CA LYS A 116 11.32 -12.26 25.33
C LYS A 116 10.59 -12.76 24.06
N GLN A 117 9.25 -12.78 24.02
CA GLN A 117 8.51 -13.37 22.89
C GLN A 117 7.79 -12.38 21.95
N ARG A 118 7.38 -11.20 22.44
CA ARG A 118 6.59 -10.25 21.64
C ARG A 118 7.47 -9.09 21.14
N HIS A 119 7.39 -8.79 19.85
CA HIS A 119 8.20 -7.77 19.17
C HIS A 119 7.41 -6.48 18.89
N GLY A 120 6.15 -6.36 19.35
CA GLY A 120 5.35 -5.15 19.13
C GLY A 120 4.92 -4.94 17.68
N ASP A 121 4.95 -6.00 16.87
CA ASP A 121 4.73 -5.94 15.43
C ASP A 121 3.31 -5.46 15.08
N ALA A 122 2.32 -5.79 15.92
CA ALA A 122 0.94 -5.33 15.73
C ALA A 122 0.81 -3.80 15.82
N ALA A 123 1.53 -3.17 16.75
CA ALA A 123 1.52 -1.72 16.92
C ALA A 123 2.13 -1.01 15.71
N ILE A 124 3.26 -1.54 15.20
CA ILE A 124 3.93 -1.01 14.01
C ILE A 124 3.05 -1.22 12.77
N ALA A 125 2.44 -2.40 12.61
CA ALA A 125 1.54 -2.70 11.49
C ALA A 125 0.33 -1.75 11.46
N LEU A 126 -0.26 -1.44 12.62
CA LEU A 126 -1.35 -0.47 12.73
C LEU A 126 -0.90 0.95 12.40
N ALA A 127 0.29 1.37 12.86
CA ALA A 127 0.84 2.68 12.53
C ALA A 127 1.11 2.83 11.02
N LEU A 128 1.66 1.80 10.38
CA LEU A 128 1.87 1.76 8.93
C LEU A 128 0.54 1.73 8.16
N ALA A 129 -0.45 0.98 8.62
CA ALA A 129 -1.78 0.96 8.01
C ALA A 129 -2.47 2.33 8.09
N TYR A 130 -2.34 3.02 9.23
CA TYR A 130 -2.85 4.38 9.37
C TYR A 130 -2.09 5.36 8.46
N TYR A 131 -0.76 5.27 8.40
CA TYR A 131 0.04 6.04 7.46
C TYR A 131 -0.41 5.82 6.00
N ALA A 132 -0.59 4.57 5.59
CA ALA A 132 -1.07 4.23 4.25
C ALA A 132 -2.45 4.82 3.93
N SER A 133 -3.32 4.99 4.94
CA SER A 133 -4.62 5.62 4.76
C SER A 133 -4.57 7.13 4.52
N LEU A 134 -3.44 7.77 4.86
CA LEU A 134 -3.20 9.20 4.64
C LEU A 134 -2.39 9.47 3.37
N MET A 135 -1.85 8.43 2.74
CA MET A 135 -1.04 8.57 1.54
C MET A 135 -1.92 9.03 0.37
N GLU A 136 -1.45 10.05 -0.34
CA GLU A 136 -1.98 10.42 -1.64
C GLU A 136 -1.36 9.50 -2.68
N ILE A 137 -2.18 8.62 -3.26
CA ILE A 137 -1.72 7.59 -4.19
C ILE A 137 -2.19 7.99 -5.58
N GLU A 138 -1.22 8.32 -6.44
CA GLU A 138 -1.49 8.58 -7.85
C GLU A 138 -1.71 7.25 -8.58
N GLU A 139 -2.95 7.02 -8.99
CA GLU A 139 -3.31 5.87 -9.81
C GLU A 139 -3.05 6.18 -11.29
N PHE A 140 -1.93 5.70 -11.83
CA PHE A 140 -1.69 5.68 -13.27
C PHE A 140 -2.39 4.46 -13.88
N ASP A 141 -3.70 4.54 -14.10
CA ASP A 141 -4.43 3.47 -14.80
C ASP A 141 -4.34 3.66 -16.32
N TYR A 142 -4.00 2.59 -17.05
CA TYR A 142 -4.13 2.56 -18.51
C TYR A 142 -5.57 2.22 -18.85
N THR A 143 -6.38 3.25 -19.11
CA THR A 143 -7.70 3.03 -19.69
C THR A 143 -7.54 2.64 -21.16
N ALA A 144 -7.59 1.35 -21.46
CA ALA A 144 -7.64 0.87 -22.83
C ALA A 144 -8.84 1.48 -23.54
N VAL A 145 -8.62 2.26 -24.60
CA VAL A 145 -9.70 2.80 -25.42
C VAL A 145 -10.50 1.63 -25.95
N ARG A 146 -11.80 1.59 -25.65
CA ARG A 146 -12.73 0.58 -26.15
C ARG A 146 -12.65 0.62 -27.67
N LYS A 147 -12.01 -0.38 -28.29
CA LYS A 147 -11.96 -0.50 -29.75
C LYS A 147 -13.39 -0.79 -30.19
N GLN A 148 -14.12 0.24 -30.60
CA GLN A 148 -15.40 0.04 -31.28
C GLN A 148 -15.10 -0.91 -32.44
N GLN A 149 -15.65 -2.12 -32.37
CA GLN A 149 -15.79 -2.94 -33.56
C GLN A 149 -16.69 -2.12 -34.47
N SER A 150 -16.09 -1.44 -35.44
CA SER A 150 -16.81 -0.91 -36.58
C SER A 150 -17.61 -2.10 -37.13
N PRO A 151 -18.95 -2.03 -37.17
CA PRO A 151 -19.69 -2.97 -38.00
C PRO A 151 -19.05 -2.88 -39.37
N ARG A 152 -18.55 -4.01 -39.90
CA ARG A 152 -18.23 -4.15 -41.31
C ARG A 152 -19.52 -3.85 -42.07
N ASP A 153 -19.71 -2.60 -42.44
CA ASP A 153 -20.68 -2.20 -43.43
C ASP A 153 -19.88 -1.71 -44.64
N ASP A 154 -19.43 -2.69 -45.44
CA ASP A 154 -18.72 -2.52 -46.70
C ASP A 154 -19.65 -1.95 -47.81
N ARG A 155 -20.54 -1.01 -47.48
CA ARG A 155 -21.51 -0.42 -48.42
C ARG A 155 -21.85 1.04 -48.13
N TYR A 156 -20.85 1.90 -48.10
CA TYR A 156 -21.06 3.31 -48.47
C TYR A 156 -19.97 3.78 -49.43
N SER A 157 -20.32 3.78 -50.72
CA SER A 157 -19.61 4.54 -51.73
C SER A 157 -19.82 6.03 -51.41
N ARG A 158 -18.86 6.64 -50.70
CA ARG A 158 -18.83 8.09 -50.51
C ARG A 158 -18.11 8.66 -51.73
N PRO A 159 -18.76 9.47 -52.59
CA PRO A 159 -18.06 10.13 -53.68
C PRO A 159 -17.08 11.14 -53.09
N VAL A 160 -15.78 10.83 -53.16
CA VAL A 160 -14.71 11.75 -52.79
C VAL A 160 -14.65 12.82 -53.89
N LYS A 161 -15.01 14.04 -53.55
CA LYS A 161 -14.87 15.20 -54.44
C LYS A 161 -13.41 15.63 -54.42
N VAL A 162 -12.63 15.21 -55.42
CA VAL A 162 -11.27 15.72 -55.64
C VAL A 162 -11.39 17.09 -56.31
N THR A 163 -11.38 18.16 -55.51
CA THR A 163 -11.14 19.52 -56.03
C THR A 163 -9.64 19.71 -56.17
N GLY A 164 -9.19 19.77 -57.43
CA GLY A 164 -7.79 19.73 -57.80
C GLY A 164 -6.99 20.98 -57.47
N GLY A 165 -5.66 20.81 -57.51
CA GLY A 165 -4.74 21.93 -57.62
C GLY A 165 -3.33 21.64 -57.14
N PHE A 166 -2.55 20.83 -57.89
CA PHE A 166 -1.12 21.10 -58.10
C PHE A 166 -0.71 20.50 -59.45
N ARG A 167 -0.67 21.35 -60.48
CA ARG A 167 -0.07 21.05 -61.78
C ARG A 167 1.45 21.08 -61.63
N ARG A 168 2.10 19.98 -62.03
CA ARG A 168 3.52 19.95 -62.41
C ARG A 168 3.73 20.88 -63.61
N GLY A 169 4.65 21.83 -63.49
CA GLY A 169 5.27 22.51 -64.63
C GLY A 169 6.66 21.92 -64.85
N SER A 170 6.91 21.39 -66.05
CA SER A 170 8.24 21.14 -66.60
C SER A 170 8.49 22.17 -67.70
N PHE A 171 9.66 22.81 -67.66
CA PHE A 171 10.50 23.07 -68.81
C PHE A 171 11.91 22.60 -68.45
#